data_AF-A0A8S4NI85-F1
#
_entry.id   AF-A0A8S4NI85-F1
#
_cell.length_a   1.000
_cell.length_b   1.000
_cell.length_c   1.000
_cell.angle_alpha   90.00
_cell.angle_beta   90.00
_cell.angle_gamma   90.00
#
_symmetry.space_group_name_H-M   'P 1'
#
loop_
_entity.id
_entity.type
_entity.pdbx_description
1 polymer ?
#
loop_
_entity_poly.entity_id
_entity_poly.type
_entity_poly.pdbx_seq_one_letter_code
_entity_poly.pdbx_strand_id
1 'polypeptide(L)'
;FKDLTEYARKFKREASIHLEMKFPASYPMEPPFIRVLRPKFKFLTGHVTIGGSICMELLTRSGWMPTNDIEGILVQVRSEIMSDANTRLELSNDKCYDETEARSSFERLVQKYGWNEPESGKSKGKKS
;
A
#
# COMPACT_ATOMS: atom_id res chain seq x y z
N PHE A 1 8.21 13.03 -11.16
CA PHE A 1 9.23 12.26 -10.43
C PHE A 1 10.66 12.65 -10.83
N LYS A 2 11.04 13.93 -10.69
CA LYS A 2 12.45 14.35 -10.88
C LYS A 2 13.36 13.77 -9.79
N ASP A 3 12.79 13.62 -8.60
CA ASP A 3 13.40 13.01 -7.42
C ASP A 3 13.70 11.52 -7.59
N LEU A 4 12.94 10.77 -8.39
CA LEU A 4 13.25 9.37 -8.69
C LEU A 4 14.53 9.23 -9.52
N THR A 5 14.74 10.13 -10.50
CA THR A 5 15.99 10.21 -11.26
C THR A 5 17.16 10.64 -10.36
N GLU A 6 16.92 11.55 -9.43
CA GLU A 6 17.93 11.97 -8.45
C GLU A 6 18.33 10.82 -7.51
N TYR A 7 17.34 10.09 -6.97
CA TYR A 7 17.55 8.89 -6.15
C TYR A 7 18.39 7.85 -6.91
N ALA A 8 17.99 7.54 -8.14
CA ALA A 8 18.68 6.61 -9.03
C ALA A 8 20.16 6.97 -9.21
N ARG A 9 20.43 8.25 -9.49
CA ARG A 9 21.81 8.77 -9.63
C ARG A 9 22.59 8.70 -8.31
N LYS A 10 21.98 9.10 -7.20
CA LYS A 10 22.63 9.16 -5.88
C LYS A 10 23.05 7.78 -5.38
N PHE A 11 22.18 6.79 -5.51
CA PHE A 11 22.39 5.45 -4.98
C PHE A 11 22.80 4.42 -6.04
N LYS A 12 23.10 4.85 -7.27
CA LYS A 12 23.48 4.00 -8.40
C LYS A 12 22.46 2.87 -8.66
N ARG A 13 21.18 3.25 -8.74
CA ARG A 13 20.04 2.36 -8.98
C ARG A 13 19.32 2.74 -10.26
N GLU A 14 18.38 1.90 -10.68
CA GLU A 14 17.38 2.27 -11.68
C GLU A 14 16.38 3.28 -11.09
N ALA A 15 15.83 4.14 -11.95
CA ALA A 15 14.75 5.07 -11.60
C ALA A 15 13.41 4.34 -11.56
N SER A 16 13.23 3.46 -10.57
CA SER A 16 12.05 2.62 -10.41
C SER A 16 11.62 2.48 -8.94
N ILE A 17 10.32 2.23 -8.72
CA ILE A 17 9.76 1.86 -7.41
C ILE A 17 9.65 0.34 -7.37
N HIS A 18 10.30 -0.26 -6.39
CA HIS A 18 10.27 -1.70 -6.18
C HIS A 18 9.12 -2.04 -5.24
N LEU A 19 8.21 -2.90 -5.70
CA LEU A 19 7.10 -3.42 -4.92
C LEU A 19 7.37 -4.89 -4.58
N GLU A 20 6.85 -5.33 -3.43
CA GLU A 20 6.72 -6.74 -3.08
C GLU A 20 5.23 -7.05 -2.91
N MET A 21 4.80 -8.16 -3.51
CA MET A 21 3.46 -8.69 -3.40
C MET A 21 3.55 -10.13 -2.87
N LYS A 22 2.98 -10.37 -1.68
CA LYS A 22 2.95 -11.69 -1.05
C LYS A 22 1.53 -12.26 -1.05
N PHE A 23 1.37 -13.41 -1.67
CA PHE A 23 0.11 -14.12 -1.74
C PHE A 23 -0.06 -15.02 -0.51
N PRO A 24 -1.18 -14.91 0.24
CA PRO A 24 -1.48 -15.86 1.29
C PRO A 24 -1.89 -17.21 0.69
N ALA A 25 -1.84 -18.28 1.50
CA ALA A 25 -2.28 -19.62 1.08
C ALA A 25 -3.78 -19.68 0.70
N SER A 26 -4.56 -18.71 1.19
CA SER A 26 -5.99 -18.51 0.94
C SER A 26 -6.29 -17.73 -0.35
N TYR A 27 -5.28 -17.24 -1.08
CA TYR A 27 -5.50 -16.54 -2.35
C TYR A 27 -6.23 -17.44 -3.37
N PRO A 28 -7.26 -16.95 -4.10
CA PRO A 28 -7.70 -15.57 -4.21
C PRO A 28 -8.81 -15.14 -3.24
N MET A 29 -9.16 -15.96 -2.23
CA MET A 29 -10.20 -15.60 -1.26
C MET A 29 -9.76 -14.46 -0.33
N GLU A 30 -8.47 -14.35 -0.03
CA GLU A 30 -7.89 -13.20 0.66
C GLU A 30 -6.94 -12.42 -0.26
N PRO A 31 -6.83 -11.09 -0.08
CA PRO A 31 -5.97 -10.25 -0.91
C PRO A 31 -4.48 -10.58 -0.70
N PRO A 32 -3.63 -10.34 -1.72
CA PRO A 32 -2.20 -10.31 -1.50
C PRO A 32 -1.80 -9.11 -0.65
N PHE A 33 -0.74 -9.26 0.16
CA PHE A 33 -0.13 -8.14 0.86
C PHE A 33 0.87 -7.43 -0.05
N ILE A 34 0.63 -6.15 -0.36
CA ILE A 34 1.48 -5.33 -1.23
C ILE A 34 2.18 -4.24 -0.42
N ARG A 35 3.48 -4.08 -0.62
CA ARG A 35 4.28 -3.00 -0.03
C ARG A 35 5.35 -2.49 -0.98
N VAL A 36 5.79 -1.25 -0.75
CA VAL A 36 7.00 -0.69 -1.32
C VAL A 36 8.20 -1.25 -0.57
N LEU A 37 9.22 -1.71 -1.32
CA LEU A 37 10.53 -2.04 -0.77
C LEU A 37 11.42 -0.80 -0.73
N ARG A 38 11.54 -0.11 -1.86
CA ARG A 38 12.38 1.09 -2.06
C ARG A 38 11.97 1.82 -3.34
N PRO A 39 12.30 3.11 -3.49
CA PRO A 39 12.82 4.04 -2.47
C PRO A 39 11.80 4.28 -1.34
N LYS A 40 12.27 4.82 -0.20
CA LYS A 40 11.35 5.33 0.82
C LYS A 40 10.74 6.65 0.37
N PHE A 41 9.48 6.87 0.71
CA PHE A 41 8.78 8.13 0.55
C PHE A 41 8.96 8.99 1.80
N LYS A 42 8.90 10.30 1.66
CA LYS A 42 8.81 11.22 2.79
C LYS A 42 7.53 10.93 3.57
N PHE A 43 7.60 11.12 4.88
CA PHE A 43 6.49 10.85 5.80
C PHE A 43 5.20 11.55 5.36
N LEU A 44 4.08 10.79 5.33
CA LEU A 44 2.74 11.24 4.93
C LEU A 44 2.61 11.74 3.49
N THR A 45 3.34 11.14 2.55
CA THR A 45 3.19 11.46 1.12
C THR A 45 2.96 10.19 0.28
N GLY A 46 2.22 10.31 -0.82
CA GLY A 46 2.06 9.23 -1.82
C GLY A 46 1.28 8.00 -1.36
N HIS A 47 0.43 8.12 -0.34
CA HIS A 47 -0.40 7.02 0.20
C HIS A 47 0.38 5.79 0.67
N VAL A 48 1.69 5.94 0.91
CA VAL A 48 2.58 4.91 1.47
C VAL A 48 2.76 5.16 2.96
N THR A 49 2.54 4.13 3.78
CA THR A 49 2.70 4.24 5.24
C THR A 49 4.17 4.37 5.64
N ILE A 50 4.41 4.68 6.93
CA ILE A 50 5.77 4.71 7.50
C ILE A 50 6.53 3.39 7.30
N GLY A 51 5.81 2.26 7.26
CA GLY A 51 6.37 0.94 6.99
C GLY A 51 6.38 0.54 5.52
N GLY A 52 5.92 1.38 4.59
CA GLY A 52 5.94 1.05 3.16
C GLY A 52 4.70 0.30 2.65
N SER A 53 3.70 0.02 3.48
CA SER A 53 2.44 -0.54 3.00
C SER A 53 1.61 0.52 2.25
N ILE A 54 0.80 0.06 1.29
CA ILE A 54 -0.04 0.95 0.47
C ILE A 54 -1.42 1.07 1.13
N CYS A 55 -1.88 2.29 1.35
CA CYS A 55 -3.18 2.57 2.00
C CYS A 55 -4.32 2.51 0.98
N MET A 56 -4.84 1.30 0.72
CA MET A 56 -5.93 1.08 -0.22
C MET A 56 -6.97 0.10 0.36
N GLU A 57 -8.24 0.50 0.38
CA GLU A 57 -9.34 -0.32 0.89
C GLU A 57 -9.48 -1.64 0.12
N LEU A 58 -9.23 -1.64 -1.19
CA LEU A 58 -9.33 -2.86 -2.01
C LEU A 58 -8.35 -3.97 -1.58
N LEU A 59 -7.26 -3.63 -0.87
CA LEU A 59 -6.27 -4.60 -0.39
C LEU A 59 -6.62 -5.13 1.01
N THR A 60 -7.80 -4.77 1.53
CA THR A 60 -8.31 -5.21 2.81
C THR A 60 -9.33 -6.32 2.62
N ARG A 61 -9.60 -7.10 3.67
CA ARG A 61 -10.66 -8.13 3.64
C ARG A 61 -12.04 -7.54 3.32
N SER A 62 -12.29 -6.28 3.70
CA SER A 62 -13.58 -5.63 3.45
C SER A 62 -13.78 -5.18 2.00
N GLY A 63 -12.70 -4.78 1.31
CA GLY A 63 -12.75 -4.24 -0.05
C GLY A 63 -12.28 -5.19 -1.15
N TRP A 64 -11.66 -6.32 -0.79
CA TRP A 64 -11.16 -7.31 -1.75
C TRP A 64 -12.29 -8.15 -2.34
N MET A 65 -12.26 -8.35 -3.66
CA MET A 65 -13.06 -9.36 -4.34
C MET A 65 -12.13 -10.40 -4.99
N PRO A 66 -12.39 -11.71 -4.87
CA PRO A 66 -11.57 -12.75 -5.52
C PRO A 66 -11.50 -12.66 -7.04
N THR A 67 -12.37 -11.87 -7.66
CA THR A 67 -12.41 -11.57 -9.10
C THR A 67 -11.52 -10.38 -9.49
N ASN A 68 -10.86 -9.72 -8.54
CA ASN A 68 -9.95 -8.63 -8.83
C ASN A 68 -8.75 -9.13 -9.65
N ASP A 69 -8.47 -8.42 -10.74
CA ASP A 69 -7.33 -8.66 -11.60
C ASP A 69 -6.05 -7.99 -11.06
N ILE A 70 -4.92 -8.71 -11.14
CA ILE A 70 -3.62 -8.25 -10.65
C ILE A 70 -3.09 -7.07 -11.47
N GLU A 71 -3.27 -7.06 -12.79
CA GLU A 71 -2.83 -5.94 -13.62
C GLU A 71 -3.59 -4.66 -13.25
N GLY A 72 -4.91 -4.77 -13.08
CA GLY A 72 -5.76 -3.69 -12.59
C GLY A 72 -5.32 -3.17 -11.22
N ILE A 73 -4.98 -4.06 -10.29
CA ILE A 73 -4.47 -3.68 -8.97
C ILE A 73 -3.16 -2.90 -9.09
N LEU A 74 -2.21 -3.35 -9.92
CA LEU A 74 -0.93 -2.66 -10.11
C LEU A 74 -1.10 -1.27 -10.72
N VAL A 75 -2.05 -1.12 -11.66
CA VAL A 75 -2.42 0.18 -12.22
C VAL A 75 -3.00 1.10 -11.14
N GLN A 76 -3.90 0.60 -10.29
CA GLN A 76 -4.47 1.38 -9.19
C GLN A 76 -3.41 1.78 -8.16
N VAL A 77 -2.52 0.86 -7.76
CA VAL A 77 -1.39 1.15 -6.85
C VAL A 77 -0.53 2.28 -7.41
N ARG A 78 -0.19 2.22 -8.71
CA ARG A 78 0.54 3.30 -9.37
C ARG A 78 -0.24 4.61 -9.33
N SER A 79 -1.54 4.57 -9.60
CA SER A 79 -2.41 5.76 -9.57
C SER A 79 -2.42 6.41 -8.19
N GLU A 80 -2.56 5.64 -7.11
CA GLU A 80 -2.56 6.15 -5.74
C GLU A 80 -1.23 6.77 -5.32
N ILE A 81 -0.10 6.18 -5.71
CA ILE A 81 1.22 6.78 -5.47
C ILE A 81 1.37 8.10 -6.24
N MET A 82 0.75 8.21 -7.41
CA MET A 82 0.86 9.38 -8.28
C MET A 82 -0.20 10.45 -8.02
N SER A 83 -1.27 10.15 -7.28
CA SER A 83 -2.41 11.06 -7.06
C SER A 83 -2.04 12.24 -6.16
N ASP A 84 -1.11 12.03 -5.22
CA ASP A 84 -0.62 13.07 -4.32
C ASP A 84 0.51 13.89 -4.98
N ALA A 85 0.22 15.15 -5.30
CA ALA A 85 1.20 16.10 -5.86
C ALA A 85 2.39 16.39 -4.91
N ASN A 86 2.23 16.13 -3.61
CA ASN A 86 3.27 16.27 -2.60
C ASN A 86 4.11 15.01 -2.41
N THR A 87 3.87 13.94 -3.18
CA THR A 87 4.70 12.73 -3.18
C THR A 87 6.16 13.08 -3.41
N ARG A 88 7.02 12.77 -2.44
CA ARG A 88 8.46 13.00 -2.51
C ARG A 88 9.22 11.78 -1.99
N LEU A 89 10.36 11.51 -2.59
CA LEU A 89 11.28 10.49 -2.10
C LEU A 89 12.14 10.99 -0.94
N GLU A 90 12.42 10.09 -0.02
CA GLU A 90 13.43 10.25 1.02
C GLU A 90 14.81 9.98 0.41
N LEU A 91 15.67 11.01 0.40
CA LEU A 91 16.98 10.94 -0.23
C LEU A 91 18.13 10.77 0.78
N SER A 92 17.83 10.66 2.08
CA SER A 92 18.85 10.51 3.12
C SER A 92 19.59 9.16 3.07
N ASN A 93 18.89 8.06 2.74
CA ASN A 93 19.46 6.71 2.65
C ASN A 93 18.70 5.84 1.64
N ASP A 94 19.26 4.68 1.26
CA ASP A 94 18.63 3.70 0.36
C ASP A 94 18.06 2.46 1.09
N LYS A 95 17.86 2.53 2.40
CA LYS A 95 17.38 1.40 3.20
C LYS A 95 15.97 1.02 2.77
N CYS A 96 15.75 -0.27 2.56
CA CYS A 96 14.41 -0.78 2.28
C CYS A 96 13.47 -0.59 3.47
N TYR A 97 12.17 -0.51 3.18
CA TYR A 97 11.15 -0.65 4.21
C TYR A 97 11.20 -2.05 4.85
N ASP A 98 10.96 -2.11 6.15
CA ASP A 98 10.86 -3.34 6.91
C ASP A 98 9.46 -3.94 6.77
N GLU A 99 9.37 -5.26 6.58
CA GLU A 99 8.06 -5.92 6.41
C GLU A 99 7.21 -5.90 7.68
N THR A 100 7.83 -6.05 8.85
CA THR A 100 7.12 -6.05 10.14
C THR A 100 6.49 -4.68 10.39
N GLU A 101 7.25 -3.61 10.11
CA GLU A 101 6.76 -2.24 10.17
C GLU A 101 5.63 -2.00 9.15
N ALA A 102 5.75 -2.53 7.93
CA ALA A 102 4.74 -2.45 6.88
C ALA A 102 3.41 -3.05 7.33
N ARG A 103 3.47 -4.27 7.89
CA ARG A 103 2.29 -5.02 8.38
C ARG A 103 1.65 -4.31 9.56
N SER A 104 2.43 -3.94 10.57
CA SER A 104 1.89 -3.23 11.74
C SER A 104 1.23 -1.89 11.35
N SER A 105 1.83 -1.17 10.41
CA SER A 105 1.25 0.08 9.88
C SER A 105 -0.06 -0.16 9.12
N PHE A 106 -0.12 -1.24 8.33
CA PHE A 106 -1.32 -1.62 7.59
C PHE A 106 -2.46 -2.03 8.53
N GLU A 107 -2.19 -2.84 9.55
CA GLU A 107 -3.18 -3.26 10.55
C GLU A 107 -3.78 -2.05 11.30
N ARG A 108 -2.94 -1.07 11.68
CA ARG A 108 -3.42 0.18 12.31
C ARG A 108 -4.35 0.96 11.40
N LEU A 109 -4.08 1.00 10.09
CA LEU A 109 -4.97 1.65 9.11
C LEU A 109 -6.30 0.90 9.01
N VAL A 110 -6.26 -0.42 8.86
CA VAL A 110 -7.47 -1.26 8.78
C VAL A 110 -8.35 -1.06 10.02
N GLN A 111 -7.76 -1.04 11.22
CA GLN A 111 -8.49 -0.75 12.45
C GLN A 111 -9.07 0.67 12.48
N LYS A 112 -8.27 1.67 12.07
CA LYS A 112 -8.68 3.09 12.06
C LYS A 112 -9.88 3.34 11.12
N TYR A 113 -9.92 2.68 9.96
CA TYR A 113 -10.97 2.86 8.96
C TYR A 113 -12.09 1.81 9.05
N GLY A 114 -11.96 0.81 9.93
CA GLY A 114 -12.98 -0.23 10.10
C GLY A 114 -13.01 -1.28 9.00
N TRP A 115 -11.92 -1.44 8.24
CA TRP A 115 -11.81 -2.33 7.07
C TRP A 115 -11.61 -3.82 7.40
N ASN A 116 -12.10 -4.27 8.56
CA ASN A 116 -11.81 -5.59 9.11
C ASN A 116 -12.66 -6.71 8.48
N GLU A 117 -13.92 -6.41 8.12
CA GLU A 117 -14.89 -7.40 7.65
C GLU A 117 -15.67 -6.88 6.43
N PRO A 118 -16.05 -7.76 5.49
CA PRO A 118 -16.97 -7.40 4.39
C PRO A 118 -18.29 -6.88 4.97
N GLU A 119 -18.89 -5.85 4.38
CA GLU A 119 -20.23 -5.38 4.78
C GLU A 119 -21.32 -6.39 4.36
N SER A 120 -21.36 -7.58 4.97
CA SER A 120 -22.52 -8.46 4.91
C SER A 120 -23.50 -8.09 6.03
N GLY A 121 -24.46 -7.22 5.71
CA GLY A 121 -25.72 -7.10 6.46
C GLY A 121 -25.66 -6.41 7.82
N LYS A 122 -25.41 -5.10 7.85
CA LYS A 122 -25.86 -4.26 8.98
C LYS A 122 -27.40 -4.20 8.97
N SER A 123 -28.07 -5.18 9.57
CA SER A 123 -29.46 -5.02 9.99
C SER A 123 -29.49 -3.87 11.00
N LYS A 124 -30.04 -2.72 10.57
CA LYS A 124 -30.28 -1.57 11.43
C LYS A 124 -31.24 -1.98 12.54
N GLY A 125 -30.71 -2.40 13.68
CA GLY A 125 -31.44 -2.53 14.93
C GLY A 125 -31.92 -1.15 15.37
N LYS A 126 -33.14 -0.80 14.98
CA LYS A 126 -33.89 0.36 15.46
C LYS A 126 -34.13 0.13 16.96
N LYS A 127 -33.40 0.83 17.83
CA LYS A 127 -33.72 0.84 19.27
C LYS A 127 -35.08 1.54 19.44
N SER A 128 -36.04 0.78 19.95
CA SER A 128 -37.30 1.27 20.51
C SER A 128 -37.08 1.87 21.89
#